data_AF-A0A9D5FJR3-F1
#
_entry.id   AF-A0A9D5FJR3-F1
#
_cell.length_a   1.000
_cell.length_b   1.000
_cell.length_c   1.000
_cell.angle_alpha   90.00
_cell.angle_beta   90.00
_cell.angle_gamma   90.00
#
_symmetry.space_group_name_H-M   'P 1'
#
loop_
_entity.id
_entity.type
_entity.pdbx_description
1 polymer ?
#
loop_
_entity_poly.entity_id
_entity_poly.type
_entity_poly.pdbx_seq_one_letter_code
_entity_poly.pdbx_strand_id
1 'polypeptide(L)' 'MRRTKPEPREISADVRYNSVPVTFFIHRIMKRGKKSVATRIMYEVMDIIKEKTNKNPIEVLDQALKNVGPQMEVRPRRVG' A
#
# COMPACT_ATOMS: atom_id res chain seq x y z
N MET A 1 -11.58 -20.68 7.95
CA MET A 1 -12.66 -21.12 8.86
C MET A 1 -13.93 -21.28 8.02
N ARG A 2 -14.52 -22.48 7.96
CA ARG A 2 -15.61 -22.83 7.02
C ARG A 2 -16.99 -22.27 7.45
N ARG A 3 -17.11 -21.79 8.69
CA ARG A 3 -18.36 -21.30 9.29
C ARG A 3 -18.39 -19.79 9.59
N THR A 4 -17.27 -19.19 9.99
CA THR A 4 -17.21 -17.77 10.36
C THR A 4 -16.11 -17.08 9.56
N LYS A 5 -16.47 -15.96 8.91
CA LYS A 5 -15.48 -15.04 8.33
C LYS A 5 -15.09 -14.04 9.43
N PRO A 6 -13.82 -14.00 9.87
CA PRO A 6 -13.39 -12.99 10.81
C PRO A 6 -13.49 -11.60 10.18
N GLU A 7 -13.75 -10.59 11.00
CA GLU A 7 -13.82 -9.20 10.54
C GLU A 7 -12.45 -8.75 10.02
N PRO A 8 -12.43 -7.99 8.90
CA PRO A 8 -11.21 -7.36 8.43
C PRO A 8 -10.65 -6.41 9.50
N ARG A 9 -9.33 -6.42 9.67
CA ARG A 9 -8.67 -5.48 10.59
C ARG A 9 -8.66 -4.08 9.98
N GLU A 10 -9.20 -3.11 10.70
CA GLU A 10 -9.10 -1.71 10.32
C GLU A 10 -7.67 -1.21 10.51
N ILE A 11 -7.19 -0.42 9.55
CA ILE A 11 -5.85 0.15 9.56
C ILE A 11 -5.97 1.66 9.62
N SER A 12 -5.31 2.25 10.61
CA SER A 12 -5.24 3.70 10.77
C SER A 12 -4.48 4.35 9.61
N ALA A 13 -4.94 5.54 9.22
CA ALA A 13 -4.29 6.35 8.22
C ALA A 13 -2.89 6.80 8.66
N ASP A 14 -2.04 7.13 7.68
CA ASP A 14 -0.69 7.62 7.94
C ASP A 14 -0.69 8.97 8.69
N VAL A 15 0.28 9.18 9.57
CA VAL A 15 0.33 10.39 10.42
C VAL A 15 0.67 11.65 9.62
N ARG A 16 1.49 11.54 8.57
CA ARG A 16 1.99 12.70 7.80
C ARG A 16 1.03 13.07 6.67
N TYR A 17 0.46 12.07 6.00
CA TYR A 17 -0.35 12.27 4.80
C TYR A 17 -1.83 11.90 4.96
N ASN A 18 -2.24 11.42 6.14
CA ASN A 18 -3.59 10.94 6.42
C ASN A 18 -4.13 9.96 5.35
N SER A 19 -3.24 9.10 4.85
CA SER A 19 -3.51 8.20 3.73
C SER A 19 -3.38 6.74 4.15
N VAL A 20 -4.44 5.97 3.96
CA VAL A 20 -4.47 4.52 4.24
C VAL A 20 -3.57 3.72 3.29
N PRO A 21 -3.53 3.98 1.97
CA PRO A 21 -2.59 3.32 1.05
C PRO A 21 -1.13 3.40 1.48
N VAL A 22 -0.71 4.53 2.03
CA VAL A 22 0.66 4.73 2.53
C VAL A 22 0.96 3.81 3.71
N THR A 23 0.06 3.73 4.70
CA THR A 23 0.20 2.81 5.83
C THR A 23 0.28 1.36 5.37
N PHE A 24 -0.54 0.95 4.41
CA PHE A 24 -0.47 -0.39 3.81
C PHE A 24 0.88 -0.67 3.16
N PHE A 25 1.43 0.32 2.44
CA PHE A 25 2.73 0.19 1.79
C PHE A 25 3.86 0.04 2.80
N ILE A 26 3.84 0.84 3.88
CA ILE A 26 4.80 0.74 4.99
C ILE A 26 4.75 -0.67 5.60
N HIS A 27 3.55 -1.20 5.87
CA HIS A 27 3.39 -2.55 6.41
C HIS A 27 3.93 -3.63 5.46
N ARG A 28 3.81 -3.44 4.15
CA ARG A 28 4.30 -4.41 3.15
C ARG A 28 5.83 -4.37 2.97
N ILE A 29 6.44 -3.20 3.07
CA ILE A 29 7.91 -3.02 3.01
C ILE A 29 8.58 -3.54 4.30
N MET A 30 7.89 -3.42 5.43
CA MET A 30 8.44 -3.76 6.75
C MET A 30 8.92 -5.21 6.83
N LYS A 31 10.22 -5.39 7.10
CA LYS A 31 10.86 -6.68 7.36
C LYS A 31 11.25 -6.80 8.83
N ARG A 32 11.11 -7.99 9.40
CA ARG A 32 11.49 -8.31 10.80
C ARG A 32 10.85 -7.37 11.85
N GLY A 33 9.64 -6.85 11.59
CA GLY A 33 8.92 -5.98 12.51
C GLY A 33 9.48 -4.55 12.67
N LYS A 34 10.43 -4.13 11.84
CA LYS A 34 11.09 -2.82 11.97
C LYS A 34 10.24 -1.69 11.35
N LYS A 35 9.20 -1.24 12.05
CA LYS A 35 8.28 -0.19 11.55
C LYS A 35 8.97 1.15 11.32
N SER A 36 9.78 1.60 12.28
CA SER A 36 10.52 2.87 12.18
C SER A 36 11.38 2.96 10.91
N VAL A 37 12.09 1.87 10.57
CA VAL A 37 12.93 1.81 9.36
C VAL A 37 12.08 1.86 8.09
N ALA A 38 10.97 1.12 8.05
CA ALA A 38 10.08 1.11 6.89
C ALA A 38 9.42 2.49 6.66
N THR A 39 8.99 3.15 7.73
CA THR A 39 8.41 4.50 7.68
C THR A 39 9.43 5.51 7.16
N ARG A 40 10.68 5.46 7.65
CA ARG A 40 11.75 6.34 7.17
C ARG A 40 11.99 6.18 5.67
N ILE A 41 12.14 4.94 5.20
CA ILE A 41 12.34 4.65 3.77
C ILE A 41 11.17 5.18 2.94
N MET A 42 9.93 5.00 3.39
CA MET A 42 8.75 5.47 2.64
C MET A 42 8.75 7.00 2.50
N TYR A 43 9.05 7.73 3.58
CA TYR A 43 9.11 9.19 3.54
C TYR A 43 10.27 9.71 2.69
N GLU A 44 11.46 9.10 2.78
CA GLU A 44 12.59 9.42 1.90
C GLU A 44 12.22 9.24 0.43
N VAL A 45 11.50 8.17 0.07
CA VAL A 45 11.01 7.95 -1.30
C VAL A 45 10.01 9.02 -1.73
N MET A 46 9.09 9.45 -0.84
CA MET A 46 8.15 10.51 -1.17
C MET A 46 8.83 11.86 -1.40
N ASP A 47 9.87 12.17 -0.63
CA ASP A 47 10.67 13.39 -0.81
C ASP A 47 11.42 13.33 -2.16
N ILE A 48 12.01 12.18 -2.52
CA ILE A 48 12.64 11.96 -3.84
C ILE A 48 11.64 12.12 -5.01
N ILE A 49 10.42 11.60 -4.86
CA ILE A 49 9.38 11.74 -5.89
C ILE A 49 9.01 13.22 -6.06
N LYS A 50 8.87 13.95 -4.95
CA LYS A 50 8.56 15.37 -4.98
C LYS A 50 9.65 16.16 -5.70
N GLU A 51 10.93 15.90 -5.40
CA GLU A 51 12.06 16.57 -6.05
C GLU A 51 12.14 16.27 -7.56
N LYS A 52 11.92 15.02 -7.97
CA LYS A 52 12.06 14.62 -9.38
C LYS A 52 10.89 15.06 -10.25
N THR A 53 9.67 14.97 -9.71
CA THR A 53 8.45 15.14 -10.51
C THR A 53 7.80 16.50 -10.29
N ASN A 54 8.20 17.26 -9.27
CA ASN A 54 7.57 18.51 -8.83
C ASN A 54 6.04 18.41 -8.64
N LYS A 55 5.55 17.20 -8.41
CA LYS A 55 4.14 16.87 -8.20
C LYS A 55 3.93 16.38 -6.79
N ASN A 56 2.67 16.35 -6.35
CA ASN A 56 2.30 15.77 -5.08
C ASN A 56 2.63 14.27 -5.07
N PRO A 57 3.48 13.76 -4.16
CA PRO A 57 3.88 12.35 -4.15
C PRO A 57 2.71 11.39 -3.90
N ILE A 58 1.63 11.85 -3.23
CA ILE A 58 0.43 11.02 -3.01
C ILE A 58 -0.27 10.72 -4.34
N GLU A 59 -0.45 11.72 -5.19
CA GLU A 59 -1.12 11.58 -6.48
C GLU A 59 -0.32 10.67 -7.42
N VAL A 60 1.01 10.79 -7.38
CA VAL A 60 1.92 9.92 -8.15
C VAL A 60 1.79 8.47 -7.68
N LEU A 61 1.72 8.24 -6.36
CA LEU A 61 1.54 6.91 -5.79
C LEU A 61 0.19 6.30 -6.19
N ASP A 62 -0.90 7.07 -6.10
CA ASP A 62 -2.24 6.61 -6.49
C ASP A 62 -2.32 6.26 -7.98
N GLN A 63 -1.75 7.12 -8.84
CA GLN A 63 -1.66 6.84 -10.27
C GLN A 63 -0.83 5.58 -10.56
N ALA A 64 0.28 5.38 -9.84
CA ALA A 64 1.08 4.17 -9.98
C ALA A 64 0.31 2.91 -9.57
N LEU A 65 -0.47 2.97 -8.49
CA LEU A 65 -1.31 1.85 -8.05
C LEU A 65 -2.39 1.50 -9.08
N LYS A 66 -3.02 2.51 -9.69
CA LYS A 66 -3.98 2.32 -10.78
C LYS A 66 -3.34 1.65 -12.00
N ASN A 67 -2.12 2.03 -12.34
CA ASN A 67 -1.41 1.49 -13.50
C ASN A 67 -0.92 0.04 -13.28
N VAL A 68 -0.57 -0.34 -12.05
CA VAL A 68 -0.05 -1.68 -11.73
C VAL A 68 -1.17 -2.70 -11.45
N GLY A 69 -2.39 -2.22 -11.16
CA GLY A 69 -3.54 -3.08 -10.90
C GLY A 69 -3.89 -3.99 -12.10
N PRO A 70 -3.99 -5.32 -11.93
CA PRO A 70 -4.43 -6.20 -13.00
C PRO A 70 -5.92 -6.00 -13.29
N GLN A 71 -6.30 -6.02 -14.57
CA GLN A 71 -7.71 -5.92 -14.97
C GLN A 71 -8.52 -7.19 -14.69
N MET A 72 -7.86 -8.36 -14.71
CA MET A 72 -8.51 -9.65 -14.48
C MET A 72 -7.60 -10.56 -13.68
N GLU A 73 -8.18 -11.30 -12.74
CA GLU A 73 -7.52 -12.37 -12.00
C GLU A 73 -8.05 -13.72 -12.53
N VAL A 74 -7.16 -14.59 -13.00
CA VAL A 74 -7.55 -15.95 -13.41
C VAL A 74 -7.65 -16.83 -12.18
N ARG A 75 -8.84 -17.35 -11.90
CA ARG A 75 -9.09 -18.29 -10.80
C ARG A 75 -9.57 -19.64 -11.35
N PRO A 76 -8.93 -20.77 -11.02
CA PRO A 76 -9.36 -22.07 -11.50
C PRO A 76 -10.71 -22.46 -10.87
N ARG A 77 -11.65 -22.88 -11.70
CA ARG A 77 -12.95 -23.45 -11.29
C ARG A 77 -13.10 -24.81 -11.95
N ARG A 78 -13.43 -25.85 -11.18
CA ARG A 78 -13.77 -27.15 -11.76
C ARG A 78 -15.18 -27.07 -12.34
N VAL A 79 -15.34 -27.51 -13.58
CA VAL A 79 -16.63 -27.65 -14.26
C VAL A 79 -16.79 -29.12 -14.61
N GLY A 80 -17.86 -29.72 -14.13
CA GLY A 80 -18.29 -31.10 -14.30
C GLY A 80 -19.71 -31.22 -13.79
#